data_AF-W6K1Q4-F1
#
_entry.id   AF-W6K1Q4-F1
#
_cell.length_a   1.000
_cell.length_b   1.000
_cell.length_c   1.000
_cell.angle_alpha   90.00
_cell.angle_beta   90.00
_cell.angle_gamma   90.00
#
_symmetry.space_group_name_H-M   'P 1'
#
loop_
_entity.id
_entity.type
_entity.pdbx_description
1 polymer ?
#
loop_
_entity_poly.entity_id
_entity_poly.type
_entity_poly.pdbx_seq_one_letter_code
_entity_poly.pdbx_strand_id
1 'polypeptide(L)'
;MSDHEAPTGAPIPPTPHPTLRELDILEGEWRLEGRDSSGQPFTGSVTRRWLDGGFFLTQETRMDGQPHDGIEYIGYDSATGMLRSMLFSAEGPGPFCPFALEYFWQVEGDNLTIWHGEKGSPALFTGTIDRNAATVQGAWEWPGGGYQVDATRVPNREDQ
;
A
#
# COMPACT_ATOMS: atom_id res chain seq x y z
N MET A 1 23.47 3.95 -40.89
CA MET A 1 24.05 4.34 -39.60
C MET A 1 23.66 5.79 -39.42
N SER A 2 22.64 6.07 -38.59
CA SER A 2 22.22 7.44 -38.30
C SER A 2 22.73 7.78 -36.92
N ASP A 3 23.60 8.78 -36.85
CA ASP A 3 24.16 9.30 -35.60
C ASP A 3 23.05 9.89 -34.74
N HIS A 4 22.94 9.41 -33.51
CA HIS A 4 22.09 10.00 -32.49
C HIS A 4 22.96 10.97 -31.69
N GLU A 5 22.88 12.25 -32.02
CA GLU A 5 23.55 13.32 -31.27
C GLU A 5 22.87 13.40 -29.89
N ALA A 6 23.60 13.02 -28.84
CA ALA A 6 23.08 13.03 -27.48
C ALA A 6 22.92 14.49 -26.97
N PRO A 7 21.80 14.86 -26.34
CA PRO A 7 21.58 16.21 -25.86
C PRO A 7 22.62 16.60 -24.79
N THR A 8 23.23 17.77 -24.97
CA THR A 8 24.36 18.29 -24.19
C THR A 8 23.91 18.97 -22.89
N GLY A 9 23.25 18.20 -22.01
CA GLY A 9 22.87 18.66 -20.67
C GLY A 9 22.95 17.50 -19.67
N ALA A 10 23.49 17.74 -18.47
CA ALA A 10 23.42 16.76 -17.40
C ALA A 10 21.93 16.45 -17.12
N PRO A 11 21.53 15.16 -17.01
CA PRO A 11 20.16 14.81 -16.69
C PRO A 11 19.73 15.47 -15.39
N ILE A 12 18.61 16.20 -15.40
CA ILE A 12 17.99 16.68 -14.17
C ILE A 12 17.51 15.43 -13.41
N PRO A 13 17.94 15.22 -12.15
CA PRO A 13 17.43 14.10 -11.37
C PRO A 13 15.91 14.17 -11.32
N PRO A 14 15.19 13.06 -11.52
CA PRO A 14 13.74 13.08 -11.38
C PRO A 14 13.37 13.51 -9.96
N THR A 15 12.18 14.10 -9.80
CA THR A 15 11.59 14.40 -8.50
C THR A 15 10.33 13.56 -8.30
N PRO A 16 10.01 13.12 -7.07
CA PRO A 16 8.77 12.38 -6.80
C PRO A 16 7.53 13.18 -7.20
N HIS A 17 6.53 12.49 -7.70
CA HIS A 17 5.25 13.13 -8.00
C HIS A 17 4.56 13.62 -6.71
N PRO A 18 3.95 14.81 -6.67
CA PRO A 18 3.33 15.35 -5.46
C PRO A 18 2.25 14.46 -4.84
N THR A 19 1.49 13.71 -5.64
CA THR A 19 0.47 12.74 -5.17
C THR A 19 1.03 11.72 -4.16
N LEU A 20 2.32 11.39 -4.23
CA LEU A 20 2.94 10.48 -3.26
C LEU A 20 2.85 11.00 -1.82
N ARG A 21 2.76 12.32 -1.62
CA ARG A 21 2.66 12.92 -0.28
C ARG A 21 1.33 12.61 0.41
N GLU A 22 0.32 12.17 -0.33
CA GLU A 22 -0.94 11.69 0.25
C GLU A 22 -0.72 10.44 1.14
N LEU A 23 0.36 9.68 0.88
CA LEU A 23 0.73 8.49 1.64
C LEU A 23 1.57 8.77 2.88
N ASP A 24 2.03 10.02 3.11
CA ASP A 24 2.89 10.37 4.26
C ASP A 24 2.22 9.99 5.59
N ILE A 25 0.89 10.10 5.67
CA ILE A 25 0.11 9.74 6.85
C ILE A 25 0.16 8.25 7.20
N LEU A 26 0.55 7.39 6.25
CA LEU A 26 0.63 5.94 6.45
C LEU A 26 2.02 5.50 6.90
N GLU A 27 3.07 6.31 6.73
CA GLU A 27 4.43 5.96 7.16
C GLU A 27 4.46 5.62 8.66
N GLY A 28 5.19 4.58 9.06
CA GLY A 28 5.34 4.14 10.45
C GLY A 28 4.96 2.68 10.68
N GLU A 29 5.00 2.26 11.93
CA GLU A 29 4.57 0.93 12.36
C GLU A 29 3.11 0.97 12.81
N TRP A 30 2.35 -0.05 12.42
CA TRP A 30 0.92 -0.18 12.67
C TRP A 30 0.61 -1.58 13.17
N ARG A 31 -0.17 -1.68 14.25
CA ARG A 31 -0.77 -2.94 14.71
C ARG A 31 -2.06 -3.17 13.94
N LEU A 32 -2.26 -4.39 13.44
CA LEU A 32 -3.50 -4.81 12.79
C LEU A 32 -4.33 -5.68 13.73
N GLU A 33 -5.64 -5.42 13.78
CA GLU A 33 -6.64 -6.26 14.41
C GLU A 33 -7.84 -6.37 13.49
N GLY A 34 -8.34 -7.58 13.26
CA GLY A 34 -9.43 -7.78 12.32
C GLY A 34 -10.21 -9.07 12.54
N ARG A 35 -11.22 -9.27 11.70
CA ARG A 35 -12.05 -10.47 11.68
C ARG A 35 -12.29 -10.91 10.25
N ASP A 36 -12.08 -12.19 9.99
CA ASP A 36 -12.41 -12.79 8.70
C ASP A 36 -13.92 -12.95 8.51
N SER A 37 -14.33 -13.44 7.33
CA SER A 37 -15.73 -13.67 6.98
C SER A 37 -16.45 -14.71 7.85
N SER A 38 -15.72 -15.55 8.58
CA SER A 38 -16.28 -16.49 9.56
C SER A 38 -16.43 -15.88 10.96
N GLY A 39 -15.92 -14.66 11.17
CA GLY A 39 -15.88 -13.95 12.44
C GLY A 39 -14.67 -14.30 13.30
N GLN A 40 -13.75 -15.13 12.80
CA GLN A 40 -12.53 -15.51 13.49
C GLN A 40 -11.60 -14.30 13.55
N PRO A 41 -11.11 -13.93 14.75
CA PRO A 41 -10.19 -12.82 14.88
C PRO A 41 -8.81 -13.18 14.32
N PHE A 42 -8.14 -12.18 13.77
CA PHE A 42 -6.72 -12.23 13.42
C PHE A 42 -6.02 -10.96 13.89
N THR A 43 -4.71 -11.05 14.02
CA THR A 43 -3.85 -9.91 14.34
C THR A 43 -2.60 -9.93 13.48
N GLY A 44 -1.95 -8.78 13.37
CA GLY A 44 -0.71 -8.66 12.62
C GLY A 44 -0.07 -7.30 12.81
N SER A 45 0.83 -6.96 11.90
CA SER A 45 1.48 -5.66 11.86
C SER A 45 1.77 -5.25 10.43
N VAL A 46 1.83 -3.95 10.21
CA VAL A 46 2.29 -3.35 8.97
C VAL A 46 3.32 -2.29 9.29
N THR A 47 4.49 -2.37 8.66
CA THR A 47 5.51 -1.33 8.75
C THR A 47 5.66 -0.64 7.41
N ARG A 48 5.53 0.68 7.39
CA ARG A 48 5.65 1.50 6.18
C ARG A 48 6.81 2.47 6.28
N ARG A 49 7.65 2.53 5.25
CA ARG A 49 8.84 3.39 5.21
C ARG A 49 9.08 3.92 3.81
N TRP A 50 9.39 5.20 3.68
CA TRP A 50 9.85 5.76 2.42
C TRP A 50 11.24 5.20 2.06
N LEU A 51 11.42 4.81 0.79
CA LEU A 51 12.76 4.62 0.25
C LEU A 51 13.44 5.97 0.05
N ASP A 52 14.78 5.95 0.08
CA ASP A 52 15.60 7.10 -0.26
C ASP A 52 15.18 7.68 -1.62
N GLY A 53 15.03 9.00 -1.66
CA GLY A 53 14.53 9.72 -2.83
C GLY A 53 13.01 9.88 -2.87
N GLY A 54 12.23 9.17 -2.04
CA GLY A 54 10.80 9.45 -1.83
C GLY A 54 9.88 9.06 -2.99
N PHE A 55 10.32 8.18 -3.89
CA PHE A 55 9.52 7.69 -5.03
C PHE A 55 8.60 6.52 -4.68
N PHE A 56 8.98 5.74 -3.67
CA PHE A 56 8.25 4.55 -3.26
C PHE A 56 8.12 4.50 -1.74
N LEU A 57 6.89 4.26 -1.28
CA LEU A 57 6.62 3.83 0.09
C LEU A 57 6.65 2.30 0.10
N THR A 58 7.53 1.74 0.92
CA THR A 58 7.53 0.30 1.19
C THR A 58 6.54 -0.02 2.28
N GLN A 59 5.92 -1.19 2.20
CA GLN A 59 5.02 -1.73 3.20
C GLN A 59 5.39 -3.19 3.45
N GLU A 60 5.81 -3.52 4.67
CA GLU A 60 6.00 -4.90 5.12
C GLU A 60 4.82 -5.31 5.99
N THR A 61 4.11 -6.35 5.57
CA THR A 61 2.99 -6.93 6.31
C THR A 61 3.45 -8.21 6.97
N ARG A 62 3.09 -8.40 8.25
CA ARG A 62 3.28 -9.65 8.98
C ARG A 62 2.00 -10.05 9.69
N MET A 63 1.57 -11.29 9.54
CA MET A 63 0.35 -11.80 10.18
C MET A 63 0.70 -12.80 11.29
N ASP A 64 0.12 -12.60 12.47
CA ASP A 64 0.49 -13.40 13.64
C ASP A 64 0.02 -14.85 13.46
N GLY A 65 0.97 -15.79 13.45
CA GLY A 65 0.67 -17.22 13.38
C GLY A 65 0.17 -17.71 12.01
N GLN A 66 0.27 -16.88 10.96
CA GLN A 66 -0.15 -17.25 9.61
C GLN A 66 0.91 -16.88 8.57
N PRO A 67 1.08 -17.66 7.48
CA PRO A 67 2.08 -17.41 6.44
C PRO A 67 1.60 -16.36 5.41
N HIS A 68 0.98 -15.27 5.86
CA HIS A 68 0.48 -14.19 4.99
C HIS A 68 1.42 -12.97 4.96
N ASP A 69 2.69 -13.19 5.29
CA ASP A 69 3.70 -12.14 5.25
C ASP A 69 3.94 -11.67 3.82
N GLY A 70 4.25 -10.39 3.66
CA GLY A 70 4.51 -9.85 2.34
C GLY A 70 5.19 -8.49 2.36
N ILE A 71 5.79 -8.13 1.23
CA ILE A 71 6.39 -6.82 1.02
C ILE A 71 5.76 -6.18 -0.21
N GLU A 72 5.32 -4.95 -0.06
CA GLU A 72 4.69 -4.15 -1.09
C GLU A 72 5.48 -2.86 -1.33
N TYR A 73 5.57 -2.46 -2.60
CA TYR A 73 6.14 -1.19 -3.02
C TYR A 73 5.05 -0.34 -3.67
N ILE A 74 4.75 0.82 -3.09
CA ILE A 74 3.71 1.74 -3.52
C ILE A 74 4.38 2.96 -4.16
N GLY A 75 4.04 3.27 -5.40
CA GLY A 75 4.61 4.38 -6.17
C GLY A 75 3.57 5.11 -7.02
N TYR A 76 4.02 6.08 -7.80
CA TYR A 76 3.18 6.81 -8.75
C TYR A 76 3.42 6.31 -10.17
N ASP A 77 2.37 5.85 -10.82
CA ASP A 77 2.38 5.44 -12.23
C ASP A 77 1.98 6.62 -13.11
N SER A 78 2.96 7.23 -13.77
CA SER A 78 2.72 8.38 -14.66
C SER A 78 1.92 8.04 -15.92
N ALA A 79 1.86 6.77 -16.32
CA ALA A 79 1.08 6.35 -17.49
C ALA A 79 -0.42 6.32 -17.17
N THR A 80 -0.78 5.96 -15.95
CA THR A 80 -2.19 5.91 -15.49
C THR A 80 -2.60 7.13 -14.67
N GLY A 81 -1.64 7.92 -14.19
CA GLY A 81 -1.89 9.08 -13.33
C GLY A 81 -2.34 8.70 -11.92
N MET A 82 -1.98 7.50 -11.45
CA MET A 82 -2.46 6.93 -10.19
C MET A 82 -1.34 6.42 -9.31
N LEU A 83 -1.64 6.28 -8.01
CA LEU A 83 -0.82 5.48 -7.12
C LEU A 83 -1.05 3.99 -7.43
N ARG A 84 0.04 3.25 -7.57
CA ARG A 84 0.05 1.83 -7.93
C ARG A 84 1.06 1.10 -7.08
N SER A 85 0.80 -0.17 -6.79
CA SER A 85 1.71 -1.00 -6.01
C SER A 85 1.79 -2.44 -6.50
N MET A 86 2.86 -3.10 -6.09
CA MET A 86 3.08 -4.53 -6.27
C MET A 86 3.38 -5.17 -4.92
N LEU A 87 2.57 -6.15 -4.54
CA LEU A 87 2.74 -6.96 -3.33
C LEU A 87 3.31 -8.33 -3.66
N PHE A 88 4.44 -8.64 -3.03
CA PHE A 88 5.10 -9.93 -3.03
C PHE A 88 4.76 -10.66 -1.74
N SER A 89 3.75 -11.53 -1.79
CA SER A 89 3.30 -12.35 -0.66
C SER A 89 4.11 -13.64 -0.56
N ALA A 90 4.27 -14.16 0.66
CA ALA A 90 4.81 -15.50 0.94
C ALA A 90 3.99 -16.63 0.28
N GLU A 91 2.72 -16.37 -0.05
CA GLU A 91 1.84 -17.30 -0.78
C GLU A 91 1.96 -17.17 -2.31
N GLY A 92 2.80 -16.24 -2.78
CA GLY A 92 2.93 -15.89 -4.18
C GLY A 92 1.76 -15.02 -4.69
N PRO A 93 1.66 -14.79 -6.01
CA PRO A 93 0.63 -13.94 -6.59
C PRO A 93 -0.76 -14.60 -6.70
N GLY A 94 -0.91 -15.82 -6.17
CA GLY A 94 -2.12 -16.63 -6.30
C GLY A 94 -2.50 -16.92 -7.77
N PRO A 95 -3.75 -17.35 -8.04
CA PRO A 95 -4.25 -17.51 -9.41
C PRO A 95 -4.54 -16.17 -10.12
N PHE A 96 -4.34 -15.04 -9.44
CA PHE A 96 -4.86 -13.75 -9.87
C PHE A 96 -3.89 -12.95 -10.72
N CYS A 97 -2.59 -13.10 -10.48
CA CYS A 97 -1.56 -12.33 -11.17
C CYS A 97 -0.38 -13.22 -11.57
N PRO A 98 0.32 -12.90 -12.67
CA PRO A 98 1.42 -13.74 -13.17
C PRO A 98 2.74 -13.57 -12.40
N PHE A 99 2.90 -12.52 -11.59
CA PHE A 99 4.19 -12.19 -10.96
C PHE A 99 4.05 -11.68 -9.52
N ALA A 100 3.26 -10.64 -9.29
CA ALA A 100 2.95 -10.07 -7.98
C ALA A 100 1.49 -9.61 -7.96
N LEU A 101 0.87 -9.51 -6.78
CA LEU A 101 -0.45 -8.91 -6.66
C LEU A 101 -0.34 -7.42 -6.93
N GLU A 102 -1.23 -6.89 -7.75
CA GLU A 102 -1.18 -5.50 -8.18
C GLU A 102 -2.34 -4.71 -7.58
N TYR A 103 -2.05 -3.53 -7.05
CA TYR A 103 -3.08 -2.66 -6.49
C TYR A 103 -3.01 -1.23 -7.00
N PHE A 104 -4.18 -0.58 -7.03
CA PHE A 104 -4.36 0.82 -7.35
C PHE A 104 -4.89 1.54 -6.12
N TRP A 105 -4.27 2.65 -5.77
CA TRP A 105 -4.57 3.38 -4.54
C TRP A 105 -5.20 4.74 -4.86
N GLN A 106 -6.11 5.16 -4.00
CA GLN A 106 -6.67 6.51 -3.99
C GLN A 106 -6.85 6.96 -2.55
N VAL A 107 -6.30 8.13 -2.22
CA VAL A 107 -6.48 8.79 -0.93
C VAL A 107 -7.20 10.11 -1.17
N GLU A 108 -8.39 10.27 -0.60
CA GLU A 108 -9.21 11.48 -0.75
C GLU A 108 -9.58 12.02 0.63
N GLY A 109 -8.78 12.98 1.11
CA GLY A 109 -8.89 13.50 2.47
C GLY A 109 -8.52 12.44 3.49
N ASP A 110 -9.55 11.86 4.11
CA ASP A 110 -9.43 10.77 5.09
C ASP A 110 -9.94 9.44 4.54
N ASN A 111 -10.47 9.40 3.31
CA ASN A 111 -10.89 8.16 2.68
C ASN A 111 -9.70 7.48 1.99
N LEU A 112 -9.54 6.17 2.22
CA LEU A 112 -8.56 5.32 1.58
C LEU A 112 -9.29 4.22 0.79
N THR A 113 -9.02 4.15 -0.52
CA THR A 113 -9.49 3.06 -1.37
C THR A 113 -8.31 2.36 -2.04
N ILE A 114 -8.34 1.04 -2.05
CA ILE A 114 -7.31 0.20 -2.68
C ILE A 114 -8.01 -0.85 -3.54
N TRP A 115 -7.83 -0.82 -4.85
CA TRP A 115 -8.41 -1.83 -5.75
C TRP A 115 -7.36 -2.85 -6.15
N HIS A 116 -7.74 -4.12 -6.17
CA HIS A 116 -6.92 -5.18 -6.76
C HIS A 116 -7.08 -5.21 -8.29
N GLY A 117 -5.95 -5.22 -9.01
CA GLY A 117 -5.87 -5.41 -10.46
C GLY A 117 -6.14 -4.15 -11.29
N GLU A 118 -7.21 -3.39 -10.99
CA GLU A 118 -7.55 -2.15 -11.71
C GLU A 118 -8.48 -1.24 -10.89
N LYS A 119 -8.48 0.07 -11.16
CA LYS A 119 -9.42 1.02 -10.54
C LYS A 119 -10.87 0.61 -10.84
N GLY A 120 -11.70 0.51 -9.80
CA GLY A 120 -13.10 0.14 -9.92
C GLY A 120 -13.36 -1.38 -9.85
N SER A 121 -12.32 -2.18 -9.63
CA SER A 121 -12.45 -3.61 -9.35
C SER A 121 -13.42 -3.88 -8.18
N PRO A 122 -14.24 -4.95 -8.23
CA PRO A 122 -15.09 -5.33 -7.11
C PRO A 122 -14.28 -5.94 -5.94
N ALA A 123 -12.99 -6.22 -6.14
CA ALA A 123 -12.07 -6.61 -5.08
C ALA A 123 -11.32 -5.35 -4.58
N LEU A 124 -11.79 -4.78 -3.47
CA LEU A 124 -11.28 -3.52 -2.96
C LEU A 124 -11.24 -3.45 -1.44
N PHE A 125 -10.29 -2.66 -0.94
CA PHE A 125 -10.32 -2.11 0.41
C PHE A 125 -11.01 -0.75 0.39
N THR A 126 -11.89 -0.51 1.35
CA THR A 126 -12.34 0.85 1.69
C THR A 126 -12.09 1.08 3.17
N GLY A 127 -11.47 2.21 3.50
CA GLY A 127 -11.23 2.60 4.89
C GLY A 127 -11.22 4.10 5.11
N THR A 128 -11.23 4.48 6.38
CA THR A 128 -11.15 5.85 6.86
C THR A 128 -9.92 6.02 7.75
N ILE A 129 -9.14 7.06 7.47
CA ILE A 129 -7.94 7.45 8.21
C ILE A 129 -8.36 8.50 9.25
N ASP A 130 -8.23 8.19 10.54
CA ASP A 130 -8.30 9.18 11.60
C ASP A 130 -6.89 9.63 11.97
N ARG A 131 -6.57 10.87 11.59
CA ARG A 131 -5.26 11.48 11.81
C ARG A 131 -5.00 11.84 13.28
N ASN A 132 -6.05 12.09 14.06
CA ASN A 132 -5.93 12.45 15.47
C ASN A 132 -5.78 11.20 16.35
N ALA A 133 -6.57 10.17 16.06
CA ALA A 133 -6.49 8.89 16.75
C ALA A 133 -5.33 8.00 16.24
N ALA A 134 -4.74 8.36 15.09
CA ALA A 134 -3.74 7.58 14.39
C ALA A 134 -4.23 6.15 14.10
N THR A 135 -5.43 6.06 13.54
CA THR A 135 -6.09 4.80 13.16
C THR A 135 -6.49 4.78 11.69
N VAL A 136 -6.53 3.59 11.11
CA VAL A 136 -7.19 3.33 9.82
C VAL A 136 -8.18 2.21 10.03
N GLN A 137 -9.47 2.47 9.80
CA GLN A 137 -10.52 1.48 9.96
C GLN A 137 -11.12 1.17 8.60
N GLY A 138 -11.27 -0.10 8.26
CA GLY A 138 -11.81 -0.46 6.96
C GLY A 138 -12.11 -1.93 6.77
N ALA A 139 -12.44 -2.27 5.54
CA ALA A 139 -12.72 -3.63 5.14
C ALA A 139 -12.20 -3.89 3.73
N TRP A 140 -11.69 -5.10 3.53
CA TRP A 140 -11.54 -5.67 2.21
C TRP A 140 -12.82 -6.42 1.84
N GLU A 141 -13.29 -6.22 0.62
CA GLU A 141 -14.46 -6.87 0.05
C GLU A 141 -14.12 -7.38 -1.35
N TRP A 142 -14.65 -8.55 -1.71
CA TRP A 142 -14.60 -9.10 -3.07
C TRP A 142 -15.76 -10.06 -3.30
N PRO A 143 -16.04 -10.47 -4.55
CA PRO A 143 -17.10 -11.44 -4.82
C PRO A 143 -16.87 -12.76 -4.04
N GLY A 144 -17.75 -13.01 -3.07
CA GLY A 144 -17.73 -14.23 -2.26
C GLY A 144 -16.87 -14.17 -0.99
N GLY A 145 -16.32 -13.00 -0.61
CA GLY A 145 -15.54 -12.89 0.62
C GLY A 145 -15.19 -11.46 1.02
N GLY A 146 -14.53 -11.35 2.16
CA GLY A 146 -14.09 -10.09 2.73
C GLY A 146 -13.64 -10.25 4.17
N TYR A 147 -13.05 -9.20 4.71
CA TYR A 147 -12.70 -9.11 6.13
C TYR A 147 -12.64 -7.66 6.59
N GLN A 148 -12.91 -7.43 7.87
CA GLN A 148 -12.72 -6.15 8.52
C GLN A 148 -11.32 -6.09 9.14
N VAL A 149 -10.69 -4.92 9.06
CA VAL A 149 -9.38 -4.68 9.66
C VAL A 149 -9.28 -3.24 10.14
N ASP A 150 -8.84 -3.12 11.39
CA ASP A 150 -8.46 -1.86 12.01
C ASP A 150 -6.93 -1.86 12.18
N ALA A 151 -6.31 -0.75 11.82
CA ALA A 151 -4.90 -0.48 12.02
C ALA A 151 -4.73 0.65 13.03
N THR A 152 -3.91 0.45 14.05
CA THR A 152 -3.54 1.48 15.03
C THR A 152 -2.05 1.72 14.99
N ARG A 153 -1.63 2.97 14.87
CA ARG A 153 -0.20 3.34 14.83
C ARG A 153 0.47 2.99 16.16
N VAL A 154 1.60 2.32 16.08
CA VAL A 154 2.45 2.05 17.24
C VAL A 154 3.28 3.31 17.52
N PRO A 155 3.24 3.87 18.74
CA PRO A 155 4.09 5.01 19.09
C PRO A 155 5.57 4.63 18.98
N ASN A 156 6.39 5.48 18.37
CA ASN A 156 7.83 5.29 18.39
C ASN A 156 8.32 5.31 19.84
N ARG A 157 9.14 4.32 20.22
CA ARG A 157 9.71 4.21 21.58
C ARG A 157 10.72 5.32 21.92
N GLU A 158 10.93 6.30 21.06
CA GLU A 158 11.86 7.42 21.27
C GLU A 158 11.22 8.63 21.96
N ASP A 159 9.91 8.59 22.23
CA ASP A 159 9.18 9.60 23.00
C ASP A 159 8.86 9.16 24.46
N GLN A 160 9.76 8.39 25.10
CA GLN A 160 9.73 8.10 26.54
C GLN A 160 11.07 8.39 27.21
#